data_AF-A0A0R3EDD3-F1
#
_entry.id   AF-A0A0R3EDD3-F1
#
_cell.length_a   1.000
_cell.length_b   1.000
_cell.length_c   1.000
_cell.angle_alpha   90.00
_cell.angle_beta   90.00
_cell.angle_gamma   90.00
#
_symmetry.space_group_name_H-M   'P 1'
#
loop_
_entity.id
_entity.type
_entity.pdbx_description
1 polymer ?
#
loop_
_entity_poly.entity_id
_entity_poly.type
_entity_poly.pdbx_seq_one_letter_code
_entity_poly.pdbx_strand_id
1 'polypeptide(L)'
;MTTKDQVAQLIVAEAKARGYIRDECLAVKSTLYQESEWDEVVWDPTHTTYGVAQQDASYIHRFDGAAAQVKAFFDKLDIWRRKPGASTDIWLNIAWMQQRPNWESAQYWFEHGRRAYLTEIKSRIATVTPYLDKYWPTTNGGTIVPAIDNRPDFNEFPLFLSGNSHDRNVSDVDLWLMHTQEPPKGSDNRNDAALELRNYLESTKGGGNPVSYHYTGSMANDGGTTVVDCIDTDEASWSVGNSNDRSINFCFAGTRSDWTRQQWLDNERGTIEAAAYLFVQDCAKYPKLKARVLAPNYSAPPGAADHKYCTEYLKDGNDHTDVGPNFPWDVFTAAVKKYATGDSPDTPTPPAPAPDYTKETWDQLRIEWPQLGARTLVNAVAVVGKHLGIDGFAPIGKDAS
;
A
#
# COMPACT_ATOMS: atom_id res chain seq x y z
N MET A 1 32.12 15.07 4.04
CA MET A 1 31.40 13.82 3.80
C MET A 1 30.28 13.72 4.81
N THR A 2 29.05 13.63 4.32
CA THR A 2 27.83 13.47 5.10
C THR A 2 27.86 12.13 5.86
N THR A 3 27.46 12.12 7.14
CA THR A 3 27.43 10.87 7.93
C THR A 3 26.23 9.99 7.54
N LYS A 4 26.29 8.68 7.83
CA LYS A 4 25.14 7.76 7.63
C LYS A 4 23.87 8.28 8.31
N ASP A 5 24.00 8.90 9.48
CA ASP A 5 22.89 9.49 10.25
C ASP A 5 22.27 10.71 9.53
N GLN A 6 23.11 11.58 8.96
CA GLN A 6 22.66 12.74 8.18
C GLN A 6 22.01 12.32 6.86
N VAL A 7 22.57 11.35 6.13
CA VAL A 7 21.93 10.83 4.91
C VAL A 7 20.58 10.18 5.24
N ALA A 8 20.51 9.43 6.34
CA ALA A 8 19.26 8.84 6.81
C ALA A 8 18.18 9.90 7.12
N GLN A 9 18.56 11.03 7.71
CA GLN A 9 17.67 12.15 7.98
C GLN A 9 17.20 12.82 6.68
N LEU A 10 18.09 13.02 5.71
CA LEU A 10 17.76 13.58 4.39
C LEU A 10 16.72 12.72 3.66
N ILE A 11 16.91 11.40 3.65
CA ILE A 11 15.95 10.47 3.01
C ILE A 11 14.56 10.55 3.67
N VAL A 12 14.50 10.62 5.00
CA VAL A 12 13.22 10.74 5.72
C VAL A 12 12.56 12.08 5.46
N ALA A 13 13.32 13.17 5.48
CA ALA A 13 12.80 14.51 5.22
C ALA A 13 12.23 14.62 3.80
N GLU A 14 12.95 14.09 2.81
CA GLU A 14 12.51 14.10 1.41
C GLU A 14 11.25 13.24 1.20
N ALA A 15 11.21 12.05 1.81
CA ALA A 15 10.03 11.18 1.76
C ALA A 15 8.80 11.86 2.37
N LYS A 16 8.94 12.46 3.57
CA LYS A 16 7.85 13.21 4.22
C LYS A 16 7.35 14.37 3.36
N ALA A 17 8.27 15.16 2.82
CA ALA A 17 7.93 16.33 2.00
C ALA A 17 7.18 15.97 0.71
N ARG A 18 7.24 14.70 0.27
CA ARG A 18 6.62 14.19 -0.95
C ARG A 18 5.43 13.26 -0.69
N GLY A 19 4.97 13.16 0.55
CA GLY A 19 3.82 12.32 0.92
C GLY A 19 4.09 10.81 0.80
N TYR A 20 5.34 10.36 0.81
CA TYR A 20 5.64 8.93 0.86
C TYR A 20 5.21 8.36 2.20
N ILE A 21 4.66 7.16 2.23
CA ILE A 21 4.41 6.49 3.50
C ILE A 21 5.72 5.96 4.08
N ARG A 22 5.71 5.69 5.39
CA ARG A 22 6.88 5.23 6.14
C ARG A 22 7.53 3.98 5.53
N ASP A 23 6.73 3.06 4.99
CA ASP A 23 7.23 1.81 4.40
C ASP A 23 7.85 2.03 3.01
N GLU A 24 7.35 2.99 2.24
CA GLU A 24 8.02 3.40 1.01
C GLU A 24 9.35 4.09 1.33
N CYS A 25 9.41 4.89 2.39
CA CYS A 25 10.66 5.44 2.90
C CYS A 25 11.62 4.32 3.33
N LEU A 26 11.13 3.26 3.99
CA LEU A 26 11.93 2.07 4.33
C LEU A 26 12.51 1.40 3.08
N ALA A 27 11.71 1.26 2.02
CA ALA A 27 12.14 0.68 0.75
C ALA A 27 13.25 1.51 0.07
N VAL A 28 13.07 2.83 0.02
CA VAL A 28 14.09 3.76 -0.49
C VAL A 28 15.36 3.67 0.35
N LYS A 29 15.25 3.78 1.68
CA LYS A 29 16.40 3.68 2.60
C LYS A 29 17.19 2.39 2.40
N SER A 30 16.49 1.26 2.32
CA SER A 30 17.10 -0.07 2.16
C SER A 30 17.81 -0.19 0.82
N THR A 31 17.20 0.34 -0.25
CA THR A 31 17.79 0.36 -1.58
C THR A 31 19.06 1.21 -1.59
N LEU A 32 18.99 2.47 -1.16
CA LEU A 32 20.15 3.36 -1.13
C LEU A 32 21.29 2.81 -0.25
N TYR A 33 20.95 2.11 0.83
CA TYR A 33 21.95 1.45 1.66
C TYR A 33 22.60 0.26 0.94
N GLN A 34 21.82 -0.53 0.20
CA GLN A 34 22.37 -1.64 -0.59
C GLN A 34 23.28 -1.13 -1.73
N GLU A 35 22.97 0.03 -2.32
CA GLU A 35 23.74 0.58 -3.43
C GLU A 35 25.11 1.13 -3.00
N SER A 36 25.18 1.81 -1.85
CA SER A 36 26.40 2.56 -1.50
C SER A 36 26.73 2.59 -0.01
N GLU A 37 25.94 1.89 0.82
CA GLU A 37 25.91 2.07 2.27
C GLU A 37 25.69 3.53 2.71
N TRP A 38 24.99 4.30 1.87
CA TRP A 38 24.80 5.76 2.02
C TRP A 38 26.08 6.59 1.94
N ASP A 39 27.13 6.08 1.31
CA ASP A 39 28.31 6.88 0.95
C ASP A 39 27.99 7.76 -0.27
N GLU A 40 28.23 9.07 -0.14
CA GLU A 40 27.97 10.08 -1.17
C GLU A 40 29.13 10.26 -2.17
N VAL A 41 30.28 9.63 -1.92
CA VAL A 41 31.49 9.75 -2.76
C VAL A 41 31.97 8.44 -3.40
N VAL A 42 31.22 7.36 -3.24
CA VAL A 42 31.61 6.05 -3.76
C VAL A 42 31.23 5.89 -5.23
N TRP A 43 32.19 5.37 -6.00
CA TRP A 43 32.00 4.92 -7.38
C TRP A 43 31.76 3.41 -7.40
N ASP A 44 30.96 2.94 -8.36
CA ASP A 44 30.97 1.52 -8.69
C ASP A 44 32.34 1.10 -9.26
N PRO A 45 32.65 -0.22 -9.27
CA PRO A 45 33.94 -0.70 -9.77
C PRO A 45 34.26 -0.27 -11.21
N THR A 46 33.24 -0.01 -12.04
CA THR A 46 33.40 0.39 -13.44
C THR A 46 33.40 1.90 -13.67
N HIS A 47 33.24 2.71 -12.62
CA HIS A 47 33.19 4.18 -12.67
C HIS A 47 32.10 4.72 -13.62
N THR A 48 30.95 4.05 -13.64
CA THR A 48 29.76 4.44 -14.40
C THR A 48 28.67 5.06 -13.52
N THR A 49 28.62 4.69 -12.24
CA THR A 49 27.63 5.17 -11.27
C THR A 49 28.28 5.71 -10.00
N TYR A 50 27.63 6.68 -9.36
CA TYR A 50 28.22 7.43 -8.25
C TYR A 50 27.22 7.78 -7.14
N GLY A 51 27.71 7.81 -5.91
CA GLY A 51 27.03 8.39 -4.74
C GLY A 51 25.97 7.49 -4.11
N VAL A 52 25.13 8.11 -3.26
CA VAL A 52 24.15 7.46 -2.35
C VAL A 52 23.23 6.47 -3.07
N ALA A 53 22.90 6.73 -4.33
CA ALA A 53 21.96 5.93 -5.11
C ALA A 53 22.59 5.25 -6.34
N GLN A 54 23.93 5.22 -6.43
CA GLN A 54 24.65 4.75 -7.61
C GLN A 54 24.08 5.34 -8.91
N GLN A 55 24.13 6.67 -9.00
CA GLN A 55 23.54 7.43 -10.09
C GLN A 55 24.43 7.48 -11.33
N ASP A 56 23.86 7.16 -12.48
CA ASP A 56 24.53 7.23 -13.78
C ASP A 56 24.65 8.67 -14.32
N ALA A 57 25.15 8.79 -15.56
CA ALA A 57 25.36 10.07 -16.24
C ALA A 57 24.09 10.95 -16.38
N SER A 58 22.89 10.36 -16.34
CA SER A 58 21.62 11.09 -16.50
C SER A 58 21.26 11.97 -15.31
N TYR A 59 21.87 11.73 -14.14
CA TYR A 59 21.69 12.56 -12.96
C TYR A 59 22.67 13.72 -12.99
N ILE A 60 22.19 14.90 -13.37
CA ILE A 60 22.99 16.12 -13.58
C ILE A 60 23.68 16.58 -12.29
N HIS A 61 23.03 16.39 -11.13
CA HIS A 61 23.51 16.86 -9.82
C HIS A 61 24.14 15.74 -8.96
N ARG A 62 24.55 14.61 -9.57
CA ARG A 62 25.09 13.47 -8.81
C ARG A 62 26.37 13.78 -8.03
N PHE A 63 27.07 14.87 -8.34
CA PHE A 63 28.29 15.30 -7.63
C PHE A 63 28.05 16.39 -6.57
N ASP A 64 26.81 16.84 -6.39
CA ASP A 64 26.48 18.00 -5.54
C ASP A 64 26.18 17.60 -4.08
N GLY A 65 26.66 16.42 -3.65
CA GLY A 65 26.52 15.87 -2.30
C GLY A 65 25.23 15.08 -2.06
N ALA A 66 25.12 14.46 -0.88
CA ALA A 66 24.05 13.53 -0.53
C ALA A 66 22.64 14.12 -0.69
N ALA A 67 22.43 15.38 -0.33
CA ALA A 67 21.11 16.01 -0.44
C ALA A 67 20.62 16.07 -1.90
N ALA A 68 21.49 16.48 -2.82
CA ALA A 68 21.17 16.53 -4.24
C ALA A 68 20.97 15.13 -4.82
N GLN A 69 21.81 14.16 -4.42
CA GLN A 69 21.69 12.76 -4.85
C GLN A 69 20.36 12.14 -4.38
N VAL A 70 20.00 12.30 -3.09
CA VAL A 70 18.74 11.80 -2.53
C VAL A 70 17.56 12.45 -3.26
N LYS A 71 17.54 13.77 -3.40
CA LYS A 71 16.47 14.49 -4.11
C LYS A 71 16.30 13.96 -5.53
N ALA A 72 17.40 13.80 -6.28
CA ALA A 72 17.34 13.35 -7.66
C ALA A 72 16.87 11.89 -7.80
N PHE A 73 17.15 11.03 -6.82
CA PHE A 73 16.56 9.69 -6.76
C PHE A 73 15.04 9.76 -6.58
N PHE A 74 14.54 10.57 -5.64
CA PHE A 74 13.10 10.77 -5.45
C PHE A 74 12.42 11.39 -6.67
N ASP A 75 13.04 12.39 -7.31
CA ASP A 75 12.54 12.99 -8.55
C ASP A 75 12.30 11.93 -9.64
N LYS A 76 13.23 10.97 -9.78
CA LYS A 76 13.09 9.87 -10.72
C LYS A 76 12.05 8.85 -10.26
N LEU A 77 12.05 8.48 -8.98
CA LEU A 77 11.10 7.50 -8.45
C LEU A 77 9.65 7.99 -8.58
N ASP A 78 9.39 9.28 -8.36
CA ASP A 78 8.06 9.90 -8.55
C ASP A 78 7.57 9.77 -9.99
N ILE A 79 8.47 9.92 -10.97
CA ILE A 79 8.15 9.69 -12.39
C ILE A 79 7.81 8.21 -12.61
N TRP A 80 8.59 7.29 -12.02
CA TRP A 80 8.36 5.85 -12.18
C TRP A 80 7.06 5.36 -11.56
N ARG A 81 6.69 5.87 -10.39
CA ARG A 81 5.42 5.55 -9.71
C ARG A 81 4.18 5.99 -10.51
N ARG A 82 4.33 6.94 -11.45
CA ARG A 82 3.24 7.46 -12.30
C ARG A 82 3.29 6.91 -13.74
N LYS A 83 4.34 6.18 -14.10
CA LYS A 83 4.55 5.68 -15.45
C LYS A 83 3.57 4.54 -15.74
N PRO A 84 3.04 4.40 -16.98
CA PRO A 84 2.33 3.20 -17.38
C PRO A 84 3.17 1.95 -17.08
N GLY A 85 2.57 0.97 -16.40
CA GLY A 85 3.28 -0.23 -15.92
C GLY A 85 3.87 -0.14 -14.52
N ALA A 86 3.64 0.95 -13.78
CA ALA A 86 3.97 1.03 -12.36
C ALA A 86 3.17 -0.01 -11.53
N SER A 87 3.80 -0.54 -10.50
CA SER A 87 3.19 -1.41 -9.48
C SER A 87 2.71 -0.59 -8.28
N THR A 88 1.76 -1.11 -7.52
CA THR A 88 1.47 -0.62 -6.16
C THR A 88 2.57 -1.03 -5.16
N ASP A 89 3.36 -2.06 -5.47
CA ASP A 89 4.57 -2.41 -4.70
C ASP A 89 5.75 -1.52 -5.10
N ILE A 90 6.08 -0.59 -4.19
CA ILE A 90 7.22 0.34 -4.33
C ILE A 90 8.55 -0.39 -4.56
N TRP A 91 8.74 -1.60 -4.03
CA TRP A 91 9.95 -2.38 -4.24
C TRP A 91 10.11 -2.79 -5.71
N LEU A 92 9.01 -3.14 -6.39
CA LEU A 92 9.03 -3.47 -7.81
C LEU A 92 9.32 -2.23 -8.66
N ASN A 93 8.75 -1.07 -8.30
CA ASN A 93 9.02 0.19 -8.99
C ASN A 93 10.48 0.60 -8.88
N ILE A 94 11.06 0.52 -7.67
CA ILE A 94 12.47 0.82 -7.43
C ILE A 94 13.36 -0.14 -8.22
N ALA A 95 13.07 -1.44 -8.17
CA ALA A 95 13.87 -2.45 -8.86
C ALA A 95 13.82 -2.29 -10.40
N TRP A 96 12.64 -2.01 -10.95
CA TRP A 96 12.46 -1.67 -12.35
C TRP A 96 13.24 -0.42 -12.75
N MET A 97 13.12 0.66 -11.96
CA MET A 97 13.82 1.92 -12.19
C MET A 97 15.34 1.76 -12.20
N GLN A 98 15.87 1.02 -11.23
CA GLN A 98 17.32 0.85 -11.05
C GLN A 98 17.93 -0.12 -12.05
N GLN A 99 17.31 -1.28 -12.27
CA GLN A 99 17.92 -2.34 -13.07
C GLN A 99 17.59 -2.24 -14.56
N ARG A 100 16.35 -1.89 -14.92
CA ARG A 100 15.86 -1.94 -16.30
C ARG A 100 14.88 -0.79 -16.62
N PRO A 101 15.33 0.47 -16.55
CA PRO A 101 14.47 1.64 -16.77
C PRO A 101 13.79 1.68 -18.15
N ASN A 102 14.36 0.97 -19.15
CA ASN A 102 13.87 0.89 -20.52
C ASN A 102 12.81 -0.21 -20.74
N TRP A 103 12.49 -1.03 -19.73
CA TRP A 103 11.46 -2.05 -19.85
C TRP A 103 10.06 -1.47 -19.64
N GLU A 104 9.04 -2.21 -20.07
CA GLU A 104 7.66 -1.71 -20.21
C GLU A 104 6.90 -1.57 -18.89
N SER A 105 7.19 -2.40 -17.88
CA SER A 105 6.49 -2.36 -16.59
C SER A 105 7.32 -2.95 -15.45
N ALA A 106 6.94 -2.61 -14.22
CA ALA A 106 7.47 -3.22 -13.00
C ALA A 106 7.16 -4.72 -12.94
N GLN A 107 5.99 -5.13 -13.42
CA GLN A 107 5.60 -6.54 -13.50
C GLN A 107 6.47 -7.31 -14.51
N TYR A 108 6.71 -6.73 -15.69
CA TYR A 108 7.61 -7.34 -16.67
C TYR A 108 9.04 -7.47 -16.12
N TRP A 109 9.50 -6.48 -15.36
CA TRP A 109 10.76 -6.61 -14.62
C TRP A 109 10.73 -7.75 -13.60
N PHE A 110 9.63 -7.93 -12.86
CA PHE A 110 9.52 -9.03 -11.90
C PHE A 110 9.59 -10.41 -12.59
N GLU A 111 8.95 -10.56 -13.74
CA GLU A 111 8.87 -11.83 -14.48
C GLU A 111 10.18 -12.19 -15.20
N HIS A 112 10.90 -11.19 -15.72
CA HIS A 112 12.04 -11.42 -16.61
C HIS A 112 13.38 -10.87 -16.07
N GLY A 113 13.33 -10.05 -15.04
CA GLY A 113 14.49 -9.35 -14.48
C GLY A 113 15.23 -10.15 -13.42
N ARG A 114 16.26 -9.51 -12.85
CA ARG A 114 17.06 -10.10 -11.77
C ARG A 114 16.31 -9.99 -10.44
N ARG A 115 15.40 -10.92 -10.18
CA ARG A 115 14.62 -10.98 -8.92
C ARG A 115 15.48 -11.03 -7.66
N ALA A 116 16.70 -11.58 -7.74
CA ALA A 116 17.65 -11.60 -6.62
C ALA A 116 17.95 -10.19 -6.06
N TYR A 117 17.85 -9.15 -6.90
CA TYR A 117 18.03 -7.78 -6.47
C TYR A 117 16.99 -7.35 -5.41
N LEU A 118 15.74 -7.83 -5.47
CA LEU A 118 14.75 -7.59 -4.42
C LEU A 118 15.19 -8.17 -3.08
N THR A 119 15.75 -9.39 -3.10
CA THR A 119 16.28 -10.03 -1.89
C THR A 119 17.46 -9.24 -1.32
N GLU A 120 18.34 -8.73 -2.19
CA GLU A 120 19.48 -7.90 -1.78
C GLU A 120 19.05 -6.61 -1.09
N ILE A 121 18.17 -5.81 -1.71
CA ILE A 121 17.70 -4.55 -1.10
C ILE A 121 16.87 -4.82 0.16
N LYS A 122 15.99 -5.84 0.16
CA LYS A 122 15.18 -6.18 1.35
C LYS A 122 16.04 -6.74 2.51
N SER A 123 17.20 -7.32 2.23
CA SER A 123 18.13 -7.77 3.28
C SER A 123 18.66 -6.63 4.15
N ARG A 124 18.53 -5.37 3.72
CA ARG A 124 18.98 -4.18 4.46
C ARG A 124 17.96 -3.59 5.41
N ILE A 125 16.72 -4.09 5.41
CA ILE A 125 15.64 -3.59 6.28
C ILE A 125 16.10 -3.50 7.73
N ALA A 126 16.60 -4.60 8.31
CA ALA A 126 17.06 -4.63 9.69
C ALA A 126 18.19 -3.63 9.99
N THR A 127 19.04 -3.34 9.00
CA THR A 127 20.14 -2.38 9.13
C THR A 127 19.65 -0.93 9.11
N VAL A 128 18.65 -0.61 8.29
CA VAL A 128 18.19 0.77 8.11
C VAL A 128 17.02 1.15 9.02
N THR A 129 16.26 0.18 9.54
CA THR A 129 15.10 0.40 10.42
C THR A 129 15.43 1.26 11.62
N PRO A 130 16.53 1.06 12.39
CA PRO A 130 16.84 1.93 13.54
C PRO A 130 17.00 3.41 13.15
N TYR A 131 17.53 3.69 11.96
CA TYR A 131 17.63 5.05 11.45
C TYR A 131 16.27 5.59 10.98
N LEU A 132 15.39 4.74 10.45
CA LEU A 132 14.03 5.14 10.12
C LEU A 132 13.25 5.45 11.40
N ASP A 133 13.28 4.57 12.40
CA ASP A 133 12.63 4.74 13.70
C ASP A 133 13.06 6.05 14.38
N LYS A 134 14.35 6.38 14.31
CA LYS A 134 14.89 7.63 14.89
C LYS A 134 14.27 8.90 14.30
N TYR A 135 14.04 8.95 12.99
CA TYR A 135 13.58 10.16 12.28
C TYR A 135 12.11 10.11 11.86
N TRP A 136 11.51 8.93 11.92
CA TRP A 136 10.12 8.60 11.65
C TRP A 136 9.69 7.48 12.59
N PRO A 137 9.47 7.77 13.88
CA PRO A 137 9.09 6.76 14.85
C PRO A 137 7.77 6.10 14.46
N THR A 138 7.64 4.80 14.75
CA THR A 138 6.39 4.07 14.60
C THR A 138 5.33 4.53 15.59
N THR A 139 5.69 5.28 16.62
CA THR A 139 4.76 5.82 17.62
C THR A 139 4.73 7.34 17.56
N ASN A 140 3.58 7.92 17.17
CA ASN A 140 3.32 9.35 17.34
C ASN A 140 2.25 9.54 18.42
N GLY A 141 2.68 9.98 19.62
CA GLY A 141 1.77 10.24 20.73
C GLY A 141 0.96 9.01 21.18
N GLY A 142 1.58 7.83 21.20
CA GLY A 142 1.01 6.57 21.69
C GLY A 142 0.34 5.67 20.66
N THR A 143 0.18 6.11 19.40
CA THR A 143 -0.43 5.29 18.33
C THR A 143 0.66 4.69 17.43
N ILE A 144 0.60 3.37 17.20
CA ILE A 144 1.53 2.61 16.36
C ILE A 144 1.14 2.78 14.87
N VAL A 145 2.11 3.03 13.98
CA VAL A 145 1.95 2.89 12.52
C VAL A 145 1.63 1.41 12.25
N PRO A 146 0.47 1.07 11.66
CA PRO A 146 0.12 -0.31 11.35
C PRO A 146 1.24 -0.98 10.54
N ALA A 147 1.61 -2.20 10.90
CA ALA A 147 2.64 -2.95 10.21
C ALA A 147 2.12 -3.48 8.86
N ILE A 148 2.92 -3.37 7.79
CA ILE A 148 2.53 -3.78 6.42
C ILE A 148 2.26 -5.28 6.28
N ASP A 149 2.90 -6.11 7.11
CA ASP A 149 2.65 -7.55 7.18
C ASP A 149 1.25 -7.88 7.72
N ASN A 150 0.65 -6.93 8.44
CA ASN A 150 -0.73 -6.99 8.94
C ASN A 150 -1.70 -6.13 8.14
N ARG A 151 -1.28 -5.47 7.05
CA ARG A 151 -2.18 -4.68 6.20
C ARG A 151 -3.28 -5.58 5.64
N PRO A 152 -4.57 -5.20 5.74
CA PRO A 152 -5.64 -5.97 5.13
C PRO A 152 -5.44 -6.02 3.61
N ASP A 153 -5.98 -7.05 2.97
CA ASP A 153 -5.91 -7.18 1.52
C ASP A 153 -6.86 -6.17 0.85
N PHE A 154 -6.30 -5.05 0.38
CA PHE A 154 -7.00 -4.07 -0.44
C PHE A 154 -6.07 -3.40 -1.44
N ASN A 155 -6.62 -3.09 -2.60
CA ASN A 155 -5.97 -2.25 -3.61
C ASN A 155 -6.07 -0.80 -3.17
N GLU A 156 -4.95 -0.10 -3.14
CA GLU A 156 -4.88 1.32 -2.82
C GLU A 156 -4.05 2.00 -3.89
N PHE A 157 -4.57 3.08 -4.46
CA PHE A 157 -3.80 3.86 -5.40
C PHE A 157 -4.19 5.34 -5.35
N PRO A 158 -3.20 6.24 -5.50
CA PRO A 158 -3.47 7.66 -5.55
C PRO A 158 -4.04 8.04 -6.91
N LEU A 159 -5.15 8.78 -6.89
CA LEU A 159 -5.69 9.45 -8.06
C LEU A 159 -6.21 10.82 -7.64
N PHE A 160 -5.28 11.70 -7.27
CA PHE A 160 -5.61 12.99 -6.68
C PHE A 160 -6.47 13.86 -7.59
N LEU A 161 -7.44 14.56 -6.99
CA LEU A 161 -8.26 15.54 -7.67
C LEU A 161 -7.40 16.75 -8.05
N SER A 162 -7.76 17.44 -9.12
CA SER A 162 -7.06 18.66 -9.56
C SER A 162 -7.55 19.93 -8.84
N GLY A 163 -8.38 19.79 -7.81
CA GLY A 163 -9.00 20.85 -7.01
C GLY A 163 -9.97 20.28 -5.99
N ASN A 164 -10.93 21.08 -5.54
CA ASN A 164 -11.89 20.75 -4.47
C ASN A 164 -11.23 20.48 -3.12
N SER A 165 -10.12 21.18 -2.85
CA SER A 165 -9.41 21.19 -1.58
C SER A 165 -8.91 22.60 -1.28
N HIS A 166 -8.35 22.77 -0.10
CA HIS A 166 -7.66 23.99 0.31
C HIS A 166 -6.59 23.65 1.36
N ASP A 167 -5.61 24.54 1.49
CA ASP A 167 -4.59 24.44 2.53
C ASP A 167 -5.22 24.44 3.92
N ARG A 168 -4.67 23.61 4.82
CA ARG A 168 -5.02 23.57 6.23
C ARG A 168 -3.79 23.53 7.12
N ASN A 169 -3.98 23.74 8.41
CA ASN A 169 -2.95 23.42 9.40
C ASN A 169 -3.08 21.96 9.84
N VAL A 170 -2.13 21.12 9.43
CA VAL A 170 -2.09 19.68 9.78
C VAL A 170 -2.07 19.40 11.29
N SER A 171 -1.69 20.37 12.12
CA SER A 171 -1.72 20.24 13.57
C SER A 171 -3.13 20.30 14.17
N ASP A 172 -4.10 20.80 13.41
CA ASP A 172 -5.50 20.94 13.84
C ASP A 172 -6.34 19.68 13.57
N VAL A 173 -5.82 18.75 12.76
CA VAL A 173 -6.47 17.48 12.41
C VAL A 173 -6.67 16.60 13.64
N ASP A 174 -7.91 16.49 14.10
CA ASP A 174 -8.31 15.72 15.28
C ASP A 174 -9.49 14.78 15.05
N LEU A 175 -10.07 14.79 13.84
CA LEU A 175 -11.18 13.95 13.45
C LEU A 175 -10.86 13.10 12.21
N TRP A 176 -11.46 11.92 12.16
CA TRP A 176 -11.50 11.06 10.98
C TRP A 176 -12.96 10.66 10.75
N LEU A 177 -13.58 11.15 9.69
CA LEU A 177 -15.02 11.10 9.50
C LEU A 177 -15.39 10.15 8.37
N MET A 178 -16.33 9.26 8.67
CA MET A 178 -16.89 8.29 7.73
C MET A 178 -18.17 8.81 7.09
N HIS A 179 -18.30 8.57 5.79
CA HIS A 179 -19.39 9.04 4.96
C HIS A 179 -20.01 7.92 4.11
N THR A 180 -21.26 8.07 3.69
CA THR A 180 -21.88 7.24 2.64
C THR A 180 -22.09 8.03 1.35
N GLN A 181 -21.99 7.40 0.18
CA GLN A 181 -22.20 8.08 -1.10
C GLN A 181 -23.66 8.45 -1.39
N GLU A 182 -24.63 7.66 -0.91
CA GLU A 182 -26.07 7.83 -1.17
C GLU A 182 -26.48 7.75 -2.66
N PRO A 183 -26.07 6.71 -3.43
CA PRO A 183 -26.53 6.56 -4.81
C PRO A 183 -28.04 6.24 -4.87
N PRO A 184 -28.69 6.40 -6.05
CA PRO A 184 -30.10 6.08 -6.22
C PRO A 184 -30.43 4.67 -5.71
N LYS A 185 -31.55 4.54 -4.99
CA LYS A 185 -31.93 3.26 -4.38
C LYS A 185 -32.07 2.16 -5.44
N GLY A 186 -31.42 1.02 -5.20
CA GLY A 186 -31.41 -0.12 -6.13
C GLY A 186 -30.33 -0.06 -7.20
N SER A 187 -29.46 0.96 -7.20
CA SER A 187 -28.23 0.92 -7.99
C SER A 187 -27.26 -0.13 -7.43
N ASP A 188 -26.56 -0.82 -8.34
CA ASP A 188 -25.47 -1.74 -8.02
C ASP A 188 -24.30 -1.45 -8.96
N ASN A 189 -23.42 -0.53 -8.54
CA ASN A 189 -22.19 -0.17 -9.25
C ASN A 189 -20.94 -0.53 -8.43
N ARG A 190 -21.06 -1.51 -7.51
CA ARG A 190 -20.05 -1.79 -6.47
C ARG A 190 -18.67 -2.19 -6.99
N ASN A 191 -18.60 -2.79 -8.18
CA ASN A 191 -17.33 -3.26 -8.75
C ASN A 191 -16.32 -2.12 -8.99
N ASP A 192 -16.80 -0.92 -9.34
CA ASP A 192 -15.94 0.23 -9.66
C ASP A 192 -16.31 1.49 -8.85
N ALA A 193 -17.16 1.35 -7.83
CA ALA A 193 -17.79 2.47 -7.13
C ALA A 193 -16.78 3.48 -6.55
N ALA A 194 -15.66 3.04 -5.97
CA ALA A 194 -14.62 3.93 -5.47
C ALA A 194 -14.06 4.85 -6.58
N LEU A 195 -13.64 4.26 -7.71
CA LEU A 195 -13.09 5.02 -8.84
C LEU A 195 -14.16 5.90 -9.50
N GLU A 196 -15.38 5.40 -9.65
CA GLU A 196 -16.51 6.16 -10.19
C GLU A 196 -16.84 7.38 -9.32
N LEU A 197 -16.91 7.19 -7.99
CA LEU A 197 -17.15 8.29 -7.06
C LEU A 197 -16.02 9.31 -7.15
N ARG A 198 -14.76 8.88 -7.12
CA ARG A 198 -13.63 9.79 -7.33
C ARG A 198 -13.77 10.61 -8.61
N ASN A 199 -14.12 9.97 -9.73
CA ASN A 199 -14.26 10.65 -11.02
C ASN A 199 -15.44 11.64 -11.02
N TYR A 200 -16.52 11.31 -10.33
CA TYR A 200 -17.61 12.25 -10.09
C TYR A 200 -17.12 13.48 -9.30
N LEU A 201 -16.36 13.29 -8.21
CA LEU A 201 -15.83 14.41 -7.41
C LEU A 201 -15.01 15.37 -8.28
N GLU A 202 -14.13 14.84 -9.15
CA GLU A 202 -13.35 15.64 -10.11
C GLU A 202 -14.26 16.45 -11.04
N SER A 203 -15.36 15.85 -11.51
CA SER A 203 -16.30 16.53 -12.41
C SER A 203 -17.04 17.70 -11.77
N THR A 204 -17.11 17.76 -10.43
CA THR A 204 -17.74 18.89 -9.71
C THR A 204 -16.85 20.13 -9.62
N LYS A 205 -15.58 20.03 -10.01
CA LYS A 205 -14.62 21.12 -9.98
C LYS A 205 -15.10 22.34 -10.78
N GLY A 206 -15.02 23.51 -10.15
CA GLY A 206 -15.47 24.77 -10.75
C GLY A 206 -16.99 24.88 -10.94
N GLY A 207 -17.75 23.89 -10.48
CA GLY A 207 -19.21 23.91 -10.45
C GLY A 207 -19.75 24.73 -9.27
N GLY A 208 -21.09 24.80 -9.17
CA GLY A 208 -21.77 25.55 -8.11
C GLY A 208 -21.72 24.89 -6.73
N ASN A 209 -21.39 23.60 -6.65
CA ASN A 209 -21.22 22.86 -5.40
C ASN A 209 -20.08 21.83 -5.53
N PRO A 210 -18.82 22.27 -5.53
CA PRO A 210 -17.67 21.38 -5.60
C PRO A 210 -17.52 20.59 -4.30
N VAL A 211 -17.34 19.28 -4.41
CA VAL A 211 -17.23 18.36 -3.27
C VAL A 211 -16.04 17.42 -3.43
N SER A 212 -15.50 16.94 -2.33
CA SER A 212 -14.41 15.95 -2.31
C SER A 212 -14.39 15.14 -1.02
N TYR A 213 -13.59 14.09 -1.00
CA TYR A 213 -13.20 13.31 0.18
C TYR A 213 -11.69 13.09 0.12
N HIS A 214 -11.06 12.68 1.22
CA HIS A 214 -9.66 12.24 1.18
C HIS A 214 -9.56 10.85 0.58
N TYR A 215 -10.48 9.97 0.97
CA TYR A 215 -10.54 8.60 0.48
C TYR A 215 -11.93 8.27 -0.04
N THR A 216 -11.97 7.49 -1.11
CA THR A 216 -13.18 6.78 -1.54
C THR A 216 -12.87 5.29 -1.57
N GLY A 217 -13.72 4.46 -0.97
CA GLY A 217 -13.48 3.02 -0.91
C GLY A 217 -14.74 2.21 -1.15
N SER A 218 -14.59 1.06 -1.79
CA SER A 218 -15.69 0.11 -2.01
C SER A 218 -15.17 -1.32 -2.11
N MET A 219 -16.06 -2.27 -1.83
CA MET A 219 -15.79 -3.69 -2.05
C MET A 219 -16.62 -4.20 -3.24
N ALA A 220 -15.92 -4.77 -4.22
CA ALA A 220 -16.51 -5.36 -5.41
C ALA A 220 -17.22 -6.69 -5.08
N ASN A 221 -18.05 -7.17 -6.01
CA ASN A 221 -18.84 -8.40 -5.81
C ASN A 221 -17.99 -9.67 -5.66
N ASP A 222 -16.74 -9.65 -6.11
CA ASP A 222 -15.77 -10.73 -5.93
C ASP A 222 -15.06 -10.69 -4.56
N GLY A 223 -15.38 -9.69 -3.72
CA GLY A 223 -14.77 -9.45 -2.43
C GLY A 223 -13.52 -8.57 -2.47
N GLY A 224 -13.05 -8.19 -3.66
CA GLY A 224 -11.91 -7.29 -3.81
C GLY A 224 -12.23 -5.89 -3.28
N THR A 225 -11.39 -5.38 -2.38
CA THR A 225 -11.54 -4.03 -1.83
C THR A 225 -10.61 -3.06 -2.55
N THR A 226 -11.13 -1.89 -2.92
CA THR A 226 -10.38 -0.81 -3.54
C THR A 226 -10.56 0.48 -2.74
N VAL A 227 -9.47 1.18 -2.49
CA VAL A 227 -9.43 2.54 -1.95
C VAL A 227 -8.69 3.45 -2.93
N VAL A 228 -9.25 4.62 -3.20
CA VAL A 228 -8.64 5.65 -4.03
C VAL A 228 -8.36 6.88 -3.18
N ASP A 229 -7.12 7.35 -3.20
CA ASP A 229 -6.72 8.59 -2.52
C ASP A 229 -7.07 9.77 -3.44
N CYS A 230 -8.04 10.56 -3.00
CA CYS A 230 -8.66 11.63 -3.75
C CYS A 230 -8.05 12.99 -3.43
N ILE A 231 -7.77 13.29 -2.16
CA ILE A 231 -7.14 14.53 -1.70
C ILE A 231 -6.02 14.14 -0.75
N ASP A 232 -4.87 14.81 -0.87
CA ASP A 232 -3.77 14.62 0.08
C ASP A 232 -4.26 14.97 1.49
N THR A 233 -4.02 14.09 2.46
CA THR A 233 -4.39 14.33 3.86
C THR A 233 -3.67 15.52 4.49
N ASP A 234 -2.70 16.15 3.84
CA ASP A 234 -2.16 17.44 4.30
C ASP A 234 -3.04 18.64 3.91
N GLU A 235 -3.95 18.48 2.94
CA GLU A 235 -4.96 19.46 2.56
C GLU A 235 -6.32 19.15 3.21
N ALA A 236 -7.22 20.13 3.27
CA ALA A 236 -8.61 19.92 3.68
C ALA A 236 -9.50 19.61 2.47
N SER A 237 -10.18 18.46 2.50
CA SER A 237 -11.27 18.12 1.58
C SER A 237 -12.53 18.95 1.86
N TRP A 238 -13.40 19.10 0.85
CA TRP A 238 -14.69 19.79 0.94
C TRP A 238 -15.81 18.77 1.12
N SER A 239 -15.95 18.26 2.35
CA SER A 239 -16.83 17.10 2.65
C SER A 239 -17.87 17.39 3.72
N VAL A 240 -17.55 18.24 4.70
CA VAL A 240 -18.25 18.30 6.00
C VAL A 240 -18.35 19.74 6.54
N GLY A 241 -18.30 20.73 5.65
CA GLY A 241 -18.46 22.14 6.00
C GLY A 241 -17.45 22.62 7.04
N ASN A 242 -17.95 23.09 8.19
CA ASN A 242 -17.12 23.69 9.26
C ASN A 242 -16.11 22.73 9.90
N SER A 243 -16.24 21.42 9.67
CA SER A 243 -15.28 20.42 10.14
C SER A 243 -14.17 20.08 9.12
N ASN A 244 -14.15 20.70 7.93
CA ASN A 244 -13.18 20.38 6.87
C ASN A 244 -11.70 20.49 7.33
N ASP A 245 -11.32 21.61 7.95
CA ASP A 245 -9.93 21.89 8.36
C ASP A 245 -9.36 20.88 9.37
N ARG A 246 -10.24 20.25 10.16
CA ARG A 246 -9.87 19.40 11.29
C ARG A 246 -10.12 17.91 11.06
N SER A 247 -10.63 17.54 9.88
CA SER A 247 -11.04 16.17 9.59
C SER A 247 -10.36 15.57 8.37
N ILE A 248 -10.03 14.29 8.47
CA ILE A 248 -9.82 13.42 7.32
C ILE A 248 -11.16 12.75 7.01
N ASN A 249 -11.50 12.56 5.74
CA ASN A 249 -12.85 12.16 5.33
C ASN A 249 -12.79 10.96 4.38
N PHE A 250 -13.41 9.85 4.79
CA PHE A 250 -13.48 8.59 4.05
C PHE A 250 -14.92 8.34 3.64
N CYS A 251 -15.19 8.22 2.34
CA CYS A 251 -16.51 7.88 1.83
C CYS A 251 -16.57 6.43 1.35
N PHE A 252 -17.50 5.67 1.92
CA PHE A 252 -17.85 4.34 1.44
C PHE A 252 -18.69 4.49 0.16
N ALA A 253 -18.06 4.29 -1.00
CA ALA A 253 -18.68 4.44 -2.31
C ALA A 253 -19.71 3.32 -2.54
N GLY A 254 -20.80 3.65 -3.24
CA GLY A 254 -21.92 2.74 -3.50
C GLY A 254 -22.85 2.51 -2.30
N THR A 255 -22.53 3.04 -1.12
CA THR A 255 -23.27 2.75 0.12
C THR A 255 -24.38 3.75 0.42
N ARG A 256 -25.34 3.31 1.25
CA ARG A 256 -26.42 4.15 1.77
C ARG A 256 -26.54 3.98 3.28
N SER A 257 -26.86 5.08 3.96
CA SER A 257 -27.13 5.14 5.39
C SER A 257 -28.36 4.33 5.83
N ASP A 258 -29.26 4.01 4.89
CA ASP A 258 -30.45 3.18 5.13
C ASP A 258 -30.17 1.67 5.03
N TRP A 259 -28.94 1.26 4.71
CA TRP A 259 -28.56 -0.15 4.69
C TRP A 259 -28.77 -0.82 6.05
N THR A 260 -29.21 -2.07 6.01
CA THR A 260 -29.17 -2.95 7.18
C THR A 260 -27.73 -3.28 7.53
N ARG A 261 -27.49 -3.72 8.78
CA ARG A 261 -26.18 -4.19 9.20
C ARG A 261 -25.66 -5.31 8.30
N GLN A 262 -26.54 -6.24 7.91
CA GLN A 262 -26.14 -7.37 7.06
C GLN A 262 -25.70 -6.89 5.67
N GLN A 263 -26.37 -5.90 5.09
CA GLN A 263 -25.94 -5.30 3.83
C GLN A 263 -24.56 -4.65 3.95
N TRP A 264 -24.26 -3.96 5.05
CA TRP A 264 -22.90 -3.46 5.30
C TRP A 264 -21.87 -4.58 5.35
N LEU A 265 -22.16 -5.68 6.07
CA LEU A 265 -21.23 -6.79 6.22
C LEU A 265 -21.03 -7.59 4.93
N ASP A 266 -22.10 -7.83 4.17
CA ASP A 266 -22.04 -8.58 2.92
C ASP A 266 -21.33 -7.80 1.83
N ASN A 267 -21.46 -6.47 1.84
CA ASN A 267 -21.07 -5.64 0.72
C ASN A 267 -19.86 -4.75 0.98
N GLU A 268 -19.44 -4.51 2.23
CA GLU A 268 -18.38 -3.53 2.54
C GLU A 268 -17.48 -3.95 3.71
N ARG A 269 -17.53 -5.20 4.18
CA ARG A 269 -16.69 -5.64 5.31
C ARG A 269 -15.20 -5.44 5.06
N GLY A 270 -14.72 -5.68 3.84
CA GLY A 270 -13.33 -5.44 3.45
C GLY A 270 -12.96 -3.95 3.51
N THR A 271 -13.81 -3.08 2.97
CA THR A 271 -13.64 -1.63 3.01
C THR A 271 -13.66 -1.07 4.44
N ILE A 272 -14.49 -1.62 5.34
CA ILE A 272 -14.52 -1.22 6.76
C ILE A 272 -13.20 -1.57 7.45
N GLU A 273 -12.60 -2.72 7.11
CA GLU A 273 -11.29 -3.11 7.63
C GLU A 273 -10.16 -2.24 7.05
N ALA A 274 -10.21 -1.91 5.75
CA ALA A 274 -9.28 -0.98 5.10
C ALA A 274 -9.36 0.44 5.68
N ALA A 275 -10.58 0.96 5.88
CA ALA A 275 -10.85 2.24 6.53
C ALA A 275 -10.25 2.30 7.95
N ALA A 276 -10.40 1.23 8.73
CA ALA A 276 -9.81 1.14 10.07
C ALA A 276 -8.27 1.14 10.04
N TYR A 277 -7.67 0.43 9.08
CA TYR A 277 -6.22 0.42 8.88
C TYR A 277 -5.70 1.82 8.53
N LEU A 278 -6.32 2.49 7.55
CA LEU A 278 -5.96 3.85 7.12
C LEU A 278 -6.14 4.87 8.24
N PHE A 279 -7.23 4.78 9.01
CA PHE A 279 -7.43 5.64 10.18
C PHE A 279 -6.28 5.53 11.18
N VAL A 280 -5.81 4.31 11.50
CA VAL A 280 -4.68 4.14 12.43
C VAL A 280 -3.37 4.63 11.81
N GLN A 281 -3.17 4.45 10.50
CA GLN A 281 -2.04 5.01 9.77
C GLN A 281 -2.04 6.55 9.84
N ASP A 282 -3.20 7.19 9.61
CA ASP A 282 -3.39 8.63 9.72
C ASP A 282 -3.15 9.12 11.16
N CYS A 283 -3.59 8.37 12.18
CA CYS A 283 -3.29 8.70 13.58
C CYS A 283 -1.78 8.74 13.89
N ALA A 284 -0.97 7.99 13.14
CA ALA A 284 0.48 8.06 13.26
C ALA A 284 1.07 9.23 12.46
N LYS A 285 0.39 9.74 11.43
CA LYS A 285 0.80 10.95 10.68
C LYS A 285 0.43 12.24 11.44
N TYR A 286 -0.80 12.34 11.97
CA TYR A 286 -1.34 13.55 12.58
C TYR A 286 -1.29 13.51 14.12
N PRO A 287 -0.54 14.41 14.78
CA PRO A 287 -0.22 14.28 16.21
C PRO A 287 -1.43 14.46 17.15
N LYS A 288 -2.45 15.23 16.72
CA LYS A 288 -3.66 15.49 17.50
C LYS A 288 -4.73 14.42 17.30
N LEU A 289 -4.74 13.74 16.15
CA LEU A 289 -5.60 12.59 15.88
C LEU A 289 -5.19 11.40 16.76
N LYS A 290 -6.17 10.61 17.21
CA LYS A 290 -5.96 9.45 18.08
C LYS A 290 -6.80 8.27 17.61
N ALA A 291 -6.26 7.05 17.71
CA ALA A 291 -6.94 5.81 17.35
C ALA A 291 -8.04 5.44 18.36
N ARG A 292 -9.06 6.31 18.44
CA ARG A 292 -10.23 6.18 19.29
C ARG A 292 -11.47 6.29 18.43
N VAL A 293 -12.40 5.37 18.62
CA VAL A 293 -13.69 5.37 17.93
C VAL A 293 -14.72 6.14 18.75
N LEU A 294 -15.36 7.11 18.12
CA LEU A 294 -16.42 7.96 18.63
C LEU A 294 -17.75 7.47 18.03
N ALA A 295 -18.13 6.22 18.33
CA ALA A 295 -19.40 5.65 17.88
C ALA A 295 -20.60 6.42 18.48
N PRO A 296 -21.83 6.26 17.96
CA PRO A 296 -23.05 6.84 18.52
C PRO A 296 -23.16 6.60 20.03
N ASN A 297 -23.70 7.59 20.75
CA ASN A 297 -23.29 7.95 22.13
C ASN A 297 -21.93 8.65 22.17
N TYR A 298 -21.81 9.64 21.29
CA TYR A 298 -20.59 10.38 20.99
C TYR A 298 -19.93 11.01 22.22
N SER A 299 -18.62 11.23 22.10
CA SER A 299 -17.79 11.91 23.09
C SER A 299 -16.91 12.97 22.44
N ALA A 300 -16.27 13.80 23.25
CA ALA A 300 -15.39 14.87 22.76
C ALA A 300 -14.30 14.31 21.84
N PRO A 301 -13.77 15.05 20.85
CA PRO A 301 -12.62 14.66 20.03
C PRO A 301 -11.36 14.48 20.90
N PRO A 302 -10.27 13.84 20.41
CA PRO A 302 -9.99 13.38 19.04
C PRO A 302 -10.38 11.92 18.75
N GLY A 303 -10.68 11.60 17.49
CA GLY A 303 -10.98 10.22 17.08
C GLY A 303 -11.70 10.08 15.74
N ALA A 304 -12.05 8.84 15.40
CA ALA A 304 -12.89 8.53 14.24
C ALA A 304 -14.37 8.58 14.60
N ALA A 305 -15.19 9.22 13.77
CA ALA A 305 -16.64 9.30 13.91
C ALA A 305 -17.30 9.19 12.52
N ASP A 306 -18.62 9.36 12.46
CA ASP A 306 -19.39 9.50 11.22
C ASP A 306 -19.84 10.95 11.01
N HIS A 307 -20.35 11.32 9.83
CA HIS A 307 -20.81 12.69 9.54
C HIS A 307 -21.85 13.15 10.56
N LYS A 308 -22.72 12.24 11.02
CA LYS A 308 -23.72 12.50 12.06
C LYS A 308 -23.13 13.09 13.37
N TYR A 309 -21.86 12.80 13.69
CA TYR A 309 -21.13 13.43 14.80
C TYR A 309 -21.11 14.96 14.71
N CYS A 310 -20.90 15.50 13.50
CA CYS A 310 -20.85 16.94 13.27
C CYS A 310 -22.22 17.59 13.53
N THR A 311 -23.29 16.92 13.12
CA THR A 311 -24.67 17.37 13.33
C THR A 311 -25.11 17.28 14.80
N GLU A 312 -24.96 16.13 15.45
CA GLU A 312 -25.56 15.90 16.77
C GLU A 312 -24.64 16.31 17.94
N TYR A 313 -23.34 16.04 17.83
CA TYR A 313 -22.39 16.28 18.91
C TYR A 313 -21.73 17.65 18.80
N LEU A 314 -21.10 17.96 17.65
CA LEU A 314 -20.43 19.26 17.46
C LEU A 314 -21.43 20.40 17.25
N LYS A 315 -22.56 20.12 16.60
CA LYS A 315 -23.59 21.10 16.22
C LYS A 315 -22.99 22.25 15.43
N ASP A 316 -22.08 21.92 14.51
CA ASP A 316 -21.29 22.87 13.74
C ASP A 316 -22.04 23.41 12.49
N GLY A 317 -23.34 23.17 12.39
CA GLY A 317 -24.18 23.61 11.27
C GLY A 317 -24.40 22.55 10.19
N ASN A 318 -23.82 21.35 10.32
CA ASN A 318 -24.13 20.20 9.45
C ASN A 318 -25.52 19.60 9.76
N ASP A 319 -26.17 19.02 8.76
CA ASP A 319 -27.46 18.31 8.86
C ASP A 319 -27.45 16.87 8.32
N HIS A 320 -26.29 16.40 7.87
CA HIS A 320 -26.06 15.04 7.37
C HIS A 320 -26.02 14.00 8.50
N THR A 321 -26.44 12.76 8.21
CA THR A 321 -26.62 11.71 9.23
C THR A 321 -26.06 10.35 8.86
N ASP A 322 -25.29 10.28 7.78
CA ASP A 322 -24.48 9.13 7.42
C ASP A 322 -23.40 8.88 8.50
N VAL A 323 -22.97 7.63 8.71
CA VAL A 323 -23.18 6.37 7.95
C VAL A 323 -24.48 5.62 8.29
N GLY A 324 -25.35 6.23 9.08
CA GLY A 324 -26.65 5.66 9.46
C GLY A 324 -26.60 4.70 10.66
N PRO A 325 -27.77 4.36 11.23
CA PRO A 325 -27.86 3.70 12.54
C PRO A 325 -27.39 2.24 12.56
N ASN A 326 -27.27 1.61 11.39
CA ASN A 326 -26.97 0.18 11.27
C ASN A 326 -25.52 -0.12 10.88
N PHE A 327 -24.67 0.90 10.73
CA PHE A 327 -23.26 0.69 10.44
C PHE A 327 -22.60 -0.19 11.52
N PRO A 328 -21.76 -1.17 11.15
CA PRO A 328 -21.21 -2.13 12.09
C PRO A 328 -20.03 -1.55 12.89
N TRP A 329 -20.32 -0.63 13.80
CA TRP A 329 -19.36 0.05 14.67
C TRP A 329 -18.47 -0.89 15.49
N ASP A 330 -18.99 -2.04 15.90
CA ASP A 330 -18.22 -3.08 16.60
C ASP A 330 -17.13 -3.69 15.72
N VAL A 331 -17.39 -3.88 14.42
CA VAL A 331 -16.42 -4.41 13.45
C VAL A 331 -15.33 -3.37 13.20
N PHE A 332 -15.71 -2.12 12.95
CA PHE A 332 -14.76 -1.02 12.79
C PHE A 332 -13.90 -0.85 14.07
N THR A 333 -14.52 -0.83 15.24
CA THR A 333 -13.81 -0.69 16.53
C THR A 333 -12.83 -1.84 16.78
N ALA A 334 -13.23 -3.08 16.47
CA ALA A 334 -12.34 -4.23 16.59
C ALA A 334 -11.13 -4.13 15.65
N ALA A 335 -11.35 -3.69 14.40
CA ALA A 335 -10.28 -3.49 13.43
C ALA A 335 -9.34 -2.34 13.83
N VAL A 336 -9.86 -1.21 14.32
CA VAL A 336 -9.04 -0.10 14.85
C VAL A 336 -8.17 -0.59 16.00
N LYS A 337 -8.74 -1.36 16.93
CA LYS A 337 -7.97 -1.92 18.05
C LYS A 337 -6.86 -2.85 17.56
N LYS A 338 -7.17 -3.77 16.64
CA LYS A 338 -6.20 -4.70 16.01
C LYS A 338 -4.99 -3.93 15.47
N TYR A 339 -5.23 -2.87 14.70
CA TYR A 339 -4.14 -2.12 14.08
C TYR A 339 -3.42 -1.15 15.02
N ALA A 340 -4.12 -0.61 16.03
CA ALA A 340 -3.52 0.34 16.98
C ALA A 340 -2.60 -0.31 18.02
N THR A 341 -2.84 -1.57 18.40
CA THR A 341 -1.99 -2.28 19.37
C THR A 341 -0.86 -3.08 18.72
N GLY A 342 -0.90 -3.26 17.39
CA GLY A 342 -0.01 -4.18 16.69
C GLY A 342 -0.26 -5.65 17.06
N ASP A 343 -1.37 -5.94 17.77
CA ASP A 343 -1.79 -7.31 18.06
C ASP A 343 -2.31 -7.92 16.75
N SER A 344 -1.47 -8.73 16.11
CA SER A 344 -1.97 -9.79 15.26
C SER A 344 -2.77 -10.74 16.18
N PRO A 345 -4.09 -10.94 16.02
CA PRO A 345 -4.63 -12.23 16.43
C PRO A 345 -3.78 -13.29 15.70
N ASP A 346 -3.37 -14.34 16.41
CA ASP A 346 -2.82 -15.55 15.80
C ASP A 346 -3.65 -15.82 14.55
N THR A 347 -3.08 -15.53 13.39
CA THR A 347 -3.79 -15.76 12.15
C THR A 347 -3.84 -17.28 12.08
N PRO A 348 -5.01 -17.93 12.11
CA PRO A 348 -5.06 -19.30 11.62
C PRO A 348 -4.48 -19.18 10.23
N THR A 349 -3.36 -19.85 9.99
CA THR A 349 -2.71 -19.89 8.70
C THR A 349 -3.82 -20.01 7.65
N PRO A 350 -3.91 -19.10 6.67
CA PRO A 350 -4.85 -19.26 5.58
C PRO A 350 -4.75 -20.72 5.13
N PRO A 351 -5.86 -21.48 5.00
CA PRO A 351 -5.76 -22.82 4.46
C PRO A 351 -4.96 -22.68 3.19
N ALA A 352 -3.85 -23.42 3.12
CA ALA A 352 -2.95 -23.37 1.98
C ALA A 352 -3.79 -23.36 0.71
N PRO A 353 -3.46 -22.53 -0.30
CA PRO A 353 -4.14 -22.63 -1.59
C PRO A 353 -4.20 -24.11 -1.93
N ALA A 354 -5.41 -24.61 -2.24
CA ALA A 354 -5.60 -26.02 -2.54
C ALA A 354 -4.47 -26.46 -3.47
N PRO A 355 -3.75 -27.56 -3.17
CA PRO A 355 -2.59 -27.94 -3.96
C PRO A 355 -2.96 -27.87 -5.42
N ASP A 356 -2.16 -27.16 -6.22
CA ASP A 356 -2.28 -27.26 -7.66
C ASP A 356 -1.78 -28.65 -8.02
N TYR A 357 -2.65 -29.65 -7.85
CA TYR A 357 -2.35 -31.05 -8.09
C TYR A 357 -1.90 -31.27 -9.53
N THR A 358 -2.30 -30.39 -10.45
CA THR A 358 -1.84 -30.41 -11.84
C THR A 358 -0.37 -30.04 -11.90
N LYS A 359 0.02 -28.90 -11.32
CA LYS A 359 1.42 -28.47 -11.24
C LYS A 359 2.28 -29.44 -10.44
N GLU A 360 1.83 -29.89 -9.27
CA GLU A 360 2.56 -30.87 -8.44
C GLU A 360 2.78 -32.19 -9.18
N THR A 361 1.77 -32.69 -9.89
CA THR A 361 1.93 -33.90 -10.73
C THR A 361 2.93 -33.67 -11.85
N TRP A 362 2.88 -32.53 -12.53
CA TRP A 362 3.84 -32.20 -13.59
C TRP A 362 5.27 -32.05 -13.06
N ASP A 363 5.43 -31.45 -11.89
CA ASP A 363 6.73 -31.29 -11.24
C ASP A 363 7.29 -32.66 -10.83
N GLN A 364 6.48 -33.54 -10.23
CA GLN A 364 6.91 -34.90 -9.87
C GLN A 364 7.38 -35.73 -11.07
N LEU A 365 6.80 -35.52 -12.25
CA LEU A 365 7.20 -36.18 -13.50
C LEU A 365 8.49 -35.62 -14.10
N ARG A 366 8.88 -34.38 -13.75
CA ARG A 366 9.99 -33.64 -14.38
C ARG A 366 11.21 -33.43 -13.47
N ILE A 367 11.06 -33.53 -12.15
CA ILE A 367 12.19 -33.43 -11.23
C ILE A 367 13.01 -34.72 -11.19
N GLU A 368 14.32 -34.60 -10.98
CA GLU A 368 15.18 -35.76 -10.72
C GLU A 368 15.07 -36.18 -9.26
N TRP A 369 14.76 -37.46 -9.05
CA TRP A 369 14.62 -38.04 -7.72
C TRP A 369 15.92 -38.74 -7.32
N PRO A 370 16.52 -38.40 -6.17
CA PRO A 370 17.68 -39.12 -5.65
C PRO A 370 17.44 -40.63 -5.52
N GLN A 371 16.21 -41.03 -5.15
CA GLN A 371 15.77 -42.42 -5.00
C GLN A 371 15.77 -43.19 -6.32
N LEU A 372 15.66 -42.49 -7.46
CA LEU A 372 15.74 -43.07 -8.80
C LEU A 372 17.16 -42.96 -9.40
N GLY A 373 18.16 -42.70 -8.56
CA GLY A 373 19.53 -42.46 -8.97
C GLY A 373 19.69 -41.15 -9.74
N ALA A 374 19.05 -40.09 -9.23
CA ALA A 374 18.95 -38.78 -9.87
C ALA A 374 18.33 -38.86 -11.27
N ARG A 375 17.17 -39.51 -11.39
CA ARG A 375 16.38 -39.57 -12.64
C ARG A 375 14.98 -39.04 -12.41
N THR A 376 14.37 -38.52 -13.46
CA THR A 376 12.92 -38.29 -13.47
C THR A 376 12.18 -39.62 -13.46
N LEU A 377 10.90 -39.60 -13.06
CA LEU A 377 10.07 -40.80 -13.10
C LEU A 377 9.99 -41.35 -14.54
N VAL A 378 9.85 -40.47 -15.53
CA VAL A 378 9.82 -40.84 -16.95
C VAL A 378 11.10 -41.57 -17.38
N ASN A 379 12.28 -41.04 -17.04
CA ASN A 379 13.55 -41.66 -17.40
C ASN A 379 13.76 -42.99 -16.68
N ALA A 380 13.40 -43.08 -15.39
CA ALA A 380 13.52 -44.31 -14.63
C ALA A 380 12.64 -45.42 -15.21
N VAL A 381 11.38 -45.11 -15.56
CA VAL A 381 10.46 -46.08 -16.17
C VAL A 381 10.92 -46.45 -17.59
N ALA A 382 11.47 -45.52 -18.37
CA ALA A 382 12.08 -45.83 -19.68
C ALA A 382 13.20 -46.89 -19.56
N VAL A 383 14.05 -46.77 -18.55
CA VAL A 383 15.12 -47.76 -18.27
C VAL A 383 14.54 -49.11 -17.84
N VAL A 384 13.58 -49.11 -16.92
CA VAL A 384 12.92 -50.36 -16.46
C VAL A 384 12.18 -51.05 -17.60
N GLY A 385 11.41 -50.31 -18.39
CA GLY A 385 10.66 -50.85 -19.53
C GLY A 385 11.56 -51.47 -20.60
N LYS A 386 12.69 -50.83 -20.92
CA LYS A 386 13.71 -51.42 -21.82
C LYS A 386 14.30 -52.70 -21.23
N HIS A 387 14.61 -52.72 -19.94
CA HIS A 387 15.15 -53.92 -19.28
C HIS A 387 14.16 -55.08 -19.30
N LEU A 388 12.86 -54.79 -19.19
CA LEU A 388 11.78 -55.77 -19.24
C LEU A 388 11.36 -56.16 -20.67
N GLY A 389 11.94 -55.54 -21.71
CA GLY A 389 11.61 -55.82 -23.11
C GLY A 389 10.23 -55.34 -23.56
N ILE A 390 9.71 -54.27 -22.93
CA ILE A 390 8.42 -53.69 -23.31
C ILE A 390 8.61 -52.74 -24.50
N ASP A 391 7.91 -53.01 -25.59
CA ASP A 391 7.95 -52.20 -26.81
C ASP A 391 7.59 -50.73 -26.53
N GLY A 392 8.39 -49.82 -27.08
CA GLY A 392 8.19 -48.36 -26.97
C GLY A 392 8.93 -47.67 -25.82
N PHE A 393 9.51 -48.42 -24.88
CA PHE A 393 10.33 -47.84 -23.81
C PHE A 393 11.80 -47.71 -24.26
N ALA A 394 12.24 -46.47 -24.44
CA ALA A 394 13.60 -46.14 -24.85
C ALA A 394 14.23 -45.11 -23.89
N PRO A 395 15.29 -45.46 -23.15
CA PRO A 395 16.07 -44.52 -22.37
C PRO A 395 16.69 -43.45 -23.26
N ILE A 396 16.79 -42.24 -22.73
CA ILE A 396 17.31 -41.07 -23.44
C ILE A 396 18.39 -40.37 -22.60
N GLY A 397 19.20 -39.54 -23.24
CA GLY A 397 20.24 -38.76 -22.56
C GLY A 397 21.29 -39.64 -21.89
N LYS A 398 21.59 -39.37 -20.61
CA LYS A 398 22.62 -40.07 -19.83
C LYS A 398 22.38 -41.57 -19.63
N ASP A 399 21.16 -42.04 -19.91
CA ASP A 399 20.73 -43.43 -19.73
C ASP A 399 20.62 -44.22 -21.05
N ALA A 400 20.99 -43.62 -22.18
CA ALA A 400 20.82 -44.22 -23.51
C ALA A 400 21.80 -45.37 -23.84
N SER A 401 22.85 -45.56 -23.03
CA SER A 401 23.91 -46.56 -23.22
C SER A 401 23.49 -47.96 -22.80
#